data_AF-X1FB39-F1
#
_entry.id   AF-X1FB39-F1
#
_cell.length_a   1.000
_cell.length_b   1.000
_cell.length_c   1.000
_cell.angle_alpha   90.00
_cell.angle_beta   90.00
_cell.angle_gamma   90.00
#
_symmetry.space_group_name_H-M   'P 1'
#
loop_
_entity.id
_entity.type
_entity.pdbx_description
1 polymer ?
#
loop_
_entity_poly.entity_id
_entity_poly.type
_entity_poly.pdbx_seq_one_letter_code
_entity_poly.pdbx_strand_id
1 'polypeptide(L)'
;MKDFLNGQRRDGEKLHLTFEISGEAGYRHDALINLVDSITVSNPTKMTWIYRTAKKNDRIDSRKQAVLLSIGEVPKVYIPNREVRQWRVTIQHRRKMVSSITQVKNRIRMLLKANGFVKAAYRGSWWKVANRVWMRGLCEQAEINSEELWRMNLIDMLEGLWLLEGQLKRTTKYLDGYLDKQPGSRLLMSIPGVGPRTTEAVLAYTDDIRRFGRSKQYCAYFGLTPRLDESGSSRS
;
A
#
# COMPACT_ATOMS: atom_id res chain seq x y z
N MET A 1 1.56 -12.60 26.20
CA MET A 1 0.44 -11.63 26.09
C MET A 1 -0.93 -12.27 26.29
N LYS A 2 -1.22 -13.44 25.71
CA LYS A 2 -2.47 -14.17 26.00
C LYS A 2 -2.63 -14.50 27.48
N ASP A 3 -1.59 -15.06 28.09
CA ASP A 3 -1.59 -15.40 29.52
C ASP A 3 -1.75 -14.15 30.41
N PHE A 4 -1.12 -13.05 30.00
CA PHE A 4 -1.29 -11.76 30.65
C PHE A 4 -2.75 -11.28 30.60
N LEU A 5 -3.39 -11.30 29.42
CA LEU A 5 -4.78 -10.86 29.25
C LEU A 5 -5.77 -11.77 30.00
N ASN A 6 -5.54 -13.09 29.96
CA ASN A 6 -6.33 -14.04 30.74
C ASN A 6 -6.22 -13.75 32.25
N GLY A 7 -5.03 -13.39 32.73
CA GLY A 7 -4.82 -12.98 34.12
C GLY A 7 -5.39 -11.60 34.49
N GLN A 8 -5.79 -10.78 33.52
CA GLN A 8 -6.47 -9.50 33.77
C GLN A 8 -8.00 -9.63 33.82
N ARG A 9 -8.58 -10.78 33.45
CA ARG A 9 -10.02 -11.00 33.56
C ARG A 9 -10.43 -11.10 35.02
N ARG A 10 -11.41 -10.28 35.42
CA ARG A 10 -12.07 -10.33 36.73
C ARG A 10 -13.55 -10.59 36.50
N ASP A 11 -14.15 -11.40 37.37
CA ASP A 11 -15.57 -11.72 37.27
C ASP A 11 -16.41 -10.44 37.31
N GLY A 12 -17.27 -10.26 36.29
CA GLY A 12 -18.15 -9.09 36.15
C GLY A 12 -17.52 -7.85 35.51
N GLU A 13 -16.20 -7.83 35.23
CA GLU A 13 -15.53 -6.69 34.58
C GLU A 13 -15.35 -6.91 33.07
N LYS A 14 -15.44 -5.83 32.28
CA LYS A 14 -15.14 -5.83 30.84
C LYS A 14 -13.67 -5.49 30.61
N LEU A 15 -13.01 -6.29 29.76
CA LEU A 15 -11.64 -6.09 29.34
C LEU A 15 -11.60 -5.38 27.99
N HIS A 16 -11.10 -4.15 27.97
CA HIS A 16 -10.94 -3.34 26.76
C HIS A 16 -9.46 -3.17 26.41
N LEU A 17 -9.08 -3.44 25.16
CA LEU A 17 -7.69 -3.35 24.68
C LEU A 17 -7.55 -2.25 23.62
N THR A 18 -6.45 -1.51 23.68
CA THR A 18 -6.05 -0.57 22.63
C THR A 18 -4.58 -0.73 22.26
N PHE A 19 -4.25 -0.53 20.98
CA PHE A 19 -2.86 -0.46 20.49
C PHE A 19 -2.78 0.31 19.16
N GLU A 20 -1.59 0.77 18.80
CA GLU A 20 -1.38 1.58 17.60
C GLU A 20 -1.43 0.77 16.30
N ILE A 21 -1.92 1.42 15.24
CA ILE A 21 -1.81 0.90 13.88
C ILE A 21 -0.34 0.71 13.51
N SER A 22 -0.03 -0.49 13.02
CA SER A 22 1.32 -0.93 12.62
C SER A 22 1.18 -2.01 11.53
N GLY A 23 2.30 -2.44 10.93
CA GLY A 23 2.28 -3.49 9.89
C GLY A 23 1.68 -4.82 10.38
N GLU A 24 1.77 -5.09 11.67
CA GLU A 24 1.29 -6.31 12.33
C GLU A 24 -0.08 -6.13 13.03
N ALA A 25 -0.66 -4.93 12.99
CA ALA A 25 -1.90 -4.62 13.71
C ALA A 25 -3.06 -5.55 13.32
N GLY A 26 -3.19 -5.93 12.05
CA GLY A 26 -4.21 -6.88 11.61
C GLY A 26 -4.02 -8.28 12.22
N TYR A 27 -2.78 -8.75 12.33
CA TYR A 27 -2.47 -10.02 12.97
C TYR A 27 -2.78 -9.98 14.48
N ARG A 28 -2.34 -8.91 15.17
CA ARG A 28 -2.63 -8.72 16.60
C ARG A 28 -4.12 -8.62 16.86
N HIS A 29 -4.86 -7.88 16.04
CA HIS A 29 -6.30 -7.76 16.16
C HIS A 29 -6.97 -9.15 16.12
N ASP A 30 -6.72 -9.93 15.07
CA ASP A 30 -7.32 -11.26 14.93
C ASP A 30 -6.92 -12.24 16.06
N ALA A 31 -5.67 -12.15 16.53
CA ALA A 31 -5.16 -13.04 17.58
C ALA A 31 -5.74 -12.73 18.98
N LEU A 32 -6.22 -11.51 19.20
CA LEU A 32 -6.63 -11.01 20.52
C LEU A 32 -8.13 -10.73 20.64
N ILE A 33 -8.86 -10.59 19.52
CA ILE A 33 -10.27 -10.16 19.52
C ILE A 33 -11.18 -11.07 20.35
N ASN A 34 -10.88 -12.37 20.43
CA ASN A 34 -11.66 -13.34 21.20
C ASN A 34 -11.23 -13.45 22.68
N LEU A 35 -10.20 -12.70 23.10
CA LEU A 35 -9.67 -12.72 24.47
C LEU A 35 -10.12 -11.51 25.29
N VAL A 36 -10.77 -10.54 24.66
CA VAL A 36 -11.17 -9.27 25.26
C VAL A 36 -12.59 -8.90 24.82
N ASP A 37 -13.27 -8.03 25.55
CA ASP A 37 -14.62 -7.57 25.21
C ASP A 37 -14.63 -6.57 24.05
N SER A 38 -13.54 -5.81 23.88
CA SER A 38 -13.38 -4.95 22.71
C SER A 38 -11.91 -4.64 22.40
N ILE A 39 -11.58 -4.50 21.11
CA ILE A 39 -10.29 -3.98 20.65
C ILE A 39 -10.50 -2.65 19.92
N THR A 40 -9.65 -1.68 20.24
CA THR A 40 -9.52 -0.42 19.49
C THR A 40 -8.11 -0.30 18.91
N VAL A 41 -7.99 -0.19 17.59
CA VAL A 41 -6.71 0.17 16.96
C VAL A 41 -6.66 1.68 16.80
N SER A 42 -5.61 2.33 17.30
CA SER A 42 -5.47 3.78 17.32
C SER A 42 -4.58 4.31 16.19
N ASN A 43 -4.81 5.56 15.75
CA ASN A 43 -3.93 6.26 14.83
C ASN A 43 -3.01 7.25 15.58
N PRO A 44 -1.71 6.96 15.76
CA PRO A 44 -0.80 7.81 16.52
C PRO A 44 -0.61 9.19 15.89
N THR A 45 -0.72 9.31 14.56
CA THR A 45 -0.57 10.62 13.87
C THR A 45 -1.66 11.63 14.26
N LYS A 46 -2.83 11.14 14.68
CA LYS A 46 -3.94 11.96 15.17
C LYS A 46 -3.87 12.24 16.67
N MET A 47 -2.94 11.63 17.38
CA MET A 47 -2.73 11.79 18.82
C MET A 47 -1.52 12.67 19.13
N THR A 48 -0.90 13.27 18.10
CA THR A 48 0.36 14.03 18.21
C THR A 48 0.33 15.13 19.26
N TRP A 49 -0.81 15.80 19.48
CA TRP A 49 -0.99 16.81 20.53
C TRP A 49 -0.86 16.26 21.97
N ILE A 50 -1.17 14.98 22.18
CA ILE A 50 -1.14 14.28 23.49
C ILE A 50 0.28 13.73 23.79
N TYR A 51 1.07 13.52 22.73
CA TYR A 51 2.42 12.94 22.80
C TYR A 51 3.56 13.98 22.74
N ARG A 52 3.27 15.29 22.82
CA ARG A 52 4.27 16.39 22.87
C ARG A 52 5.07 16.47 24.19
N THR A 53 5.49 15.34 24.73
CA THR A 53 6.34 15.27 25.93
C THR A 53 7.73 14.77 25.57
N ALA A 54 8.78 15.47 26.01
CA ALA A 54 10.18 15.18 25.69
C ALA A 54 10.68 13.80 26.19
N LYS A 55 9.98 13.18 27.14
CA LYS A 55 10.27 11.84 27.64
C LYS A 55 9.35 10.82 26.96
N LYS A 56 9.87 10.08 25.98
CA LYS A 56 9.23 8.88 25.42
C LYS A 56 9.46 7.70 26.36
N ASN A 57 8.39 7.10 26.86
CA ASN A 57 8.43 5.89 27.67
C ASN A 57 7.18 5.08 27.34
N ASP A 58 7.36 3.86 26.83
CA ASP A 58 6.28 2.96 26.40
C ASP A 58 5.22 2.73 27.47
N ARG A 59 5.61 2.77 28.76
CA ARG A 59 4.68 2.65 29.90
C ARG A 59 3.78 3.88 30.04
N ILE A 60 4.34 5.08 29.85
CA ILE A 60 3.58 6.34 29.88
C ILE A 60 2.64 6.38 28.69
N ASP A 61 3.11 5.98 27.51
CA ASP A 61 2.32 6.00 26.29
C ASP A 61 1.17 5.00 26.34
N SER A 62 1.40 3.79 26.87
CA SER A 62 0.35 2.80 27.14
C SER A 62 -0.71 3.32 28.11
N ARG A 63 -0.31 4.03 29.18
CA ARG A 63 -1.25 4.62 30.14
C ARG A 63 -2.08 5.73 29.50
N LYS A 64 -1.48 6.61 28.68
CA LYS A 64 -2.21 7.64 27.94
C LYS A 64 -3.26 7.02 27.02
N GLN A 65 -2.92 5.94 26.32
CA GLN A 65 -3.89 5.23 25.48
C GLN A 65 -5.03 4.63 26.29
N ALA A 66 -4.73 4.02 27.44
CA ALA A 66 -5.77 3.46 28.32
C ALA A 66 -6.74 4.54 28.81
N VAL A 67 -6.24 5.72 29.19
CA VAL A 67 -7.07 6.86 29.59
C VAL A 67 -7.94 7.35 28.43
N LEU A 68 -7.36 7.50 27.24
CA LEU A 68 -8.14 7.89 26.06
C LEU A 68 -9.21 6.86 25.72
N LEU A 69 -8.92 5.57 25.90
CA LEU A 69 -9.87 4.50 25.66
C LEU A 69 -11.02 4.58 26.68
N SER A 70 -10.73 4.85 27.95
CA SER A 70 -11.75 4.93 29.00
C SER A 70 -12.69 6.11 28.83
N ILE A 71 -12.23 7.21 28.21
CA ILE A 71 -13.08 8.38 27.91
C ILE A 71 -13.66 8.38 26.49
N GLY A 72 -13.37 7.34 25.68
CA GLY A 72 -13.90 7.21 24.32
C GLY A 72 -13.23 8.07 23.24
N GLU A 73 -12.13 8.75 23.56
CA GLU A 73 -11.45 9.74 22.69
C GLU A 73 -10.27 9.15 21.89
N VAL A 74 -10.16 7.82 21.78
CA VAL A 74 -9.12 7.19 20.94
C VAL A 74 -9.47 7.37 19.46
N PRO A 75 -8.58 7.94 18.62
CA PRO A 75 -8.81 8.02 17.18
C PRO A 75 -8.74 6.62 16.55
N LYS A 76 -9.91 6.01 16.36
CA LYS A 76 -10.06 4.63 15.89
C LYS A 76 -9.66 4.47 14.42
N VAL A 77 -8.97 3.37 14.14
CA VAL A 77 -8.65 2.89 12.79
C VAL A 77 -9.52 1.67 12.50
N TYR A 78 -10.22 1.72 11.37
CA TYR A 78 -10.96 0.57 10.88
C TYR A 78 -9.99 -0.54 10.47
N ILE A 79 -10.19 -1.74 11.01
CA ILE A 79 -9.45 -2.94 10.66
C ILE A 79 -10.39 -3.84 9.83
N PRO A 80 -10.21 -3.88 8.49
CA PRO A 80 -10.96 -4.79 7.64
C PRO A 80 -10.74 -6.25 8.05
N ASN A 81 -11.62 -7.14 7.62
CA ASN A 81 -11.39 -8.57 7.78
C ASN A 81 -10.11 -9.03 7.05
N ARG A 82 -9.64 -10.24 7.36
CA ARG A 82 -8.37 -10.75 6.84
C ARG A 82 -8.32 -10.77 5.30
N GLU A 83 -9.40 -11.17 4.64
CA GLU A 83 -9.49 -11.25 3.19
C GLU A 83 -9.32 -9.88 2.54
N VAL A 84 -10.06 -8.87 2.99
CA VAL A 84 -9.98 -7.49 2.47
C VAL A 84 -8.60 -6.89 2.75
N ARG A 85 -7.99 -7.16 3.91
CA ARG A 85 -6.61 -6.71 4.19
C ARG A 85 -5.62 -7.34 3.22
N GLN A 86 -5.72 -8.65 2.95
CA GLN A 86 -4.86 -9.34 1.98
C GLN A 86 -5.07 -8.82 0.55
N TRP A 87 -6.31 -8.51 0.19
CA TRP A 87 -6.63 -7.91 -1.10
C TRP A 87 -5.97 -6.54 -1.24
N ARG A 88 -6.13 -5.62 -0.27
CA ARG A 88 -5.46 -4.31 -0.25
C ARG A 88 -3.94 -4.42 -0.35
N VAL A 89 -3.33 -5.37 0.35
CA VAL A 89 -1.87 -5.61 0.26
C VAL A 89 -1.48 -6.04 -1.16
N THR A 90 -2.26 -6.92 -1.79
CA THR A 90 -2.01 -7.37 -3.18
C THR A 90 -2.16 -6.24 -4.19
N ILE A 91 -3.16 -5.37 -4.03
CA ILE A 91 -3.32 -4.13 -4.82
C ILE A 91 -2.07 -3.25 -4.71
N GLN A 92 -1.61 -3.02 -3.49
CA GLN A 92 -0.43 -2.19 -3.23
C GLN A 92 0.85 -2.84 -3.77
N HIS A 93 0.97 -4.17 -3.67
CA HIS A 93 2.08 -4.92 -4.25
C HIS A 93 2.14 -4.74 -5.78
N ARG A 94 0.99 -4.86 -6.48
CA ARG A 94 0.91 -4.58 -7.92
C ARG A 94 1.37 -3.16 -8.24
N ARG A 95 0.92 -2.14 -7.50
CA ARG A 95 1.35 -0.75 -7.68
C ARG A 95 2.85 -0.58 -7.51
N LYS A 96 3.44 -1.22 -6.50
CA LYS A 96 4.90 -1.22 -6.28
C LYS A 96 5.63 -1.85 -7.45
N MET A 97 5.18 -2.99 -7.98
CA MET A 97 5.79 -3.62 -9.16
C MET A 97 5.78 -2.70 -10.39
N VAL A 98 4.67 -2.01 -10.66
CA VAL A 98 4.60 -1.03 -11.77
C VAL A 98 5.64 0.09 -11.59
N SER A 99 5.78 0.59 -10.36
CA SER A 99 6.80 1.60 -10.03
C SER A 99 8.21 1.05 -10.24
N SER A 100 8.51 -0.14 -9.71
CA SER A 100 9.82 -0.81 -9.88
C SER A 100 10.17 -1.05 -11.34
N ILE A 101 9.22 -1.52 -12.16
CA ILE A 101 9.41 -1.67 -13.62
C ILE A 101 9.78 -0.33 -14.26
N THR A 102 9.08 0.75 -13.89
CA THR A 102 9.36 2.09 -14.42
C THR A 102 10.76 2.57 -14.01
N GLN A 103 11.15 2.34 -12.76
CA GLN A 103 12.48 2.68 -12.25
C GLN A 103 13.59 1.92 -12.99
N VAL A 104 13.45 0.60 -13.15
CA VAL A 104 14.43 -0.22 -13.88
C VAL A 104 14.52 0.23 -15.34
N LYS A 105 13.38 0.48 -16.00
CA LYS A 105 13.33 1.01 -17.37
C LYS A 105 14.09 2.34 -17.51
N ASN A 106 13.91 3.25 -16.55
CA ASN A 106 14.62 4.53 -16.56
C ASN A 106 16.13 4.35 -16.31
N ARG A 107 16.52 3.47 -15.38
CA ARG A 107 17.94 3.15 -15.13
C ARG A 107 18.64 2.58 -16.37
N ILE A 108 18.00 1.64 -17.06
CA ILE A 108 18.51 1.07 -18.33
C ILE A 108 18.73 2.18 -19.36
N ARG A 109 17.73 3.06 -19.56
CA ARG A 109 17.86 4.17 -20.52
C ARG A 109 19.00 5.12 -20.16
N MET A 110 19.16 5.44 -18.88
CA MET A 110 20.24 6.31 -18.41
C MET A 110 21.62 5.65 -18.60
N LEU A 111 21.72 4.35 -18.32
CA LEU A 111 22.95 3.59 -18.53
C LEU A 111 23.34 3.56 -20.01
N LEU A 112 22.38 3.30 -20.90
CA LEU A 112 22.59 3.30 -22.34
C LEU A 112 23.02 4.68 -22.85
N LYS A 113 22.36 5.75 -22.38
CA LYS A 113 22.71 7.13 -22.73
C LYS A 113 24.13 7.49 -22.28
N ALA A 114 24.55 7.07 -21.09
CA ALA A 114 25.89 7.31 -20.57
C ALA A 114 26.99 6.65 -21.42
N ASN A 115 26.65 5.58 -22.15
CA ASN A 115 27.55 4.85 -23.03
C ASN A 115 27.29 5.15 -24.52
N GLY A 116 26.77 6.34 -24.85
CA GLY A 116 26.62 6.82 -26.23
C GLY A 116 25.33 6.40 -26.96
N PHE A 117 24.52 5.52 -26.37
CA PHE A 117 23.25 5.09 -26.97
C PHE A 117 22.11 6.04 -26.57
N VAL A 118 22.04 7.21 -27.22
CA VAL A 118 21.01 8.24 -26.96
C VAL A 118 19.61 7.90 -27.52
N LYS A 119 19.54 6.96 -28.47
CA LYS A 119 18.28 6.48 -29.07
C LYS A 119 18.30 4.95 -29.17
N ALA A 120 17.12 4.35 -29.19
CA ALA A 120 16.99 2.93 -29.46
C ALA A 120 17.43 2.61 -30.90
N ALA A 121 18.02 1.42 -31.12
CA ALA A 121 18.49 1.02 -32.44
C ALA A 121 17.37 0.95 -33.49
N TYR A 122 16.19 0.47 -33.10
CA TYR A 122 15.02 0.34 -33.97
C TYR A 122 13.92 1.34 -33.62
N ARG A 123 13.19 1.81 -34.65
CA ARG A 123 12.15 2.85 -34.52
C ARG A 123 11.05 2.49 -33.49
N GLY A 124 10.76 3.47 -32.63
CA GLY A 124 9.68 3.41 -31.65
C GLY A 124 10.17 3.19 -30.21
N SER A 125 9.35 2.54 -29.39
CA SER A 125 9.66 2.33 -27.97
C SER A 125 10.93 1.50 -27.77
N TRP A 126 11.76 1.92 -26.81
CA TRP A 126 12.90 1.16 -26.25
C TRP A 126 12.52 -0.28 -25.84
N TRP A 127 11.27 -0.51 -25.50
CA TRP A 127 10.80 -1.78 -24.94
C TRP A 127 10.17 -2.72 -25.96
N LYS A 128 10.22 -2.40 -27.26
CA LYS A 128 9.85 -3.35 -28.33
C LYS A 128 10.77 -4.57 -28.32
N VAL A 129 10.27 -5.71 -28.78
CA VAL A 129 11.03 -6.97 -28.83
C VAL A 129 12.37 -6.80 -29.53
N ALA A 130 12.40 -6.19 -30.73
CA ALA A 130 13.63 -5.94 -31.48
C ALA A 130 14.67 -5.11 -30.70
N ASN A 131 14.23 -4.06 -29.99
CA ASN A 131 15.12 -3.25 -29.16
C ASN A 131 15.60 -4.00 -27.91
N ARG A 132 14.79 -4.90 -27.35
CA ARG A 132 15.21 -5.76 -26.23
C ARG A 132 16.23 -6.81 -26.65
N VAL A 133 16.08 -7.38 -27.84
CA VAL A 133 17.08 -8.29 -28.43
C VAL A 133 18.39 -7.53 -28.68
N TRP A 134 18.32 -6.33 -29.26
CA TRP A 134 19.50 -5.47 -29.42
C TRP A 134 20.20 -5.16 -28.10
N MET A 135 19.47 -4.72 -27.07
CA MET A 135 20.05 -4.44 -25.75
C MET A 135 20.74 -5.68 -25.14
N ARG A 136 20.21 -6.88 -25.38
CA ARG A 136 20.86 -8.13 -24.98
C ARG A 136 22.12 -8.42 -25.81
N GLY A 137 22.05 -8.22 -27.12
CA GLY A 137 23.20 -8.40 -28.02
C GLY A 137 24.37 -7.48 -27.65
N LEU A 138 24.12 -6.28 -27.11
CA LEU A 138 25.18 -5.42 -26.58
C LEU A 138 26.00 -6.09 -25.47
N CYS A 139 25.40 -7.01 -24.72
CA CYS A 139 26.07 -7.76 -23.64
C CYS A 139 26.81 -9.01 -24.14
N GLU A 140 26.49 -9.51 -25.34
CA GLU A 140 26.96 -10.81 -25.88
C GLU A 140 28.11 -10.67 -26.89
N GLN A 141 28.46 -9.44 -27.30
CA GLN A 141 29.30 -9.18 -28.48
C GLN A 141 30.82 -9.33 -28.28
N ALA A 142 31.33 -9.46 -27.05
CA ALA A 142 32.75 -9.72 -26.74
C ALA A 142 32.93 -10.09 -25.25
N GLU A 143 34.11 -10.61 -24.87
CA GLU A 143 34.49 -10.66 -23.46
C GLU A 143 34.44 -9.26 -22.84
N ILE A 144 33.73 -9.12 -21.73
CA ILE A 144 33.57 -7.84 -21.05
C ILE A 144 34.90 -7.44 -20.42
N ASN A 145 35.55 -6.44 -20.99
CA ASN A 145 36.77 -5.86 -20.42
C ASN A 145 36.43 -4.79 -19.36
N SER A 146 37.46 -4.28 -18.68
CA SER A 146 37.30 -3.33 -17.57
C SER A 146 36.62 -2.00 -17.94
N GLU A 147 36.60 -1.62 -19.22
CA GLU A 147 35.94 -0.39 -19.68
C GLU A 147 34.45 -0.60 -20.01
N GLU A 148 34.00 -1.85 -20.12
CA GLU A 148 32.66 -2.22 -20.53
C GLU A 148 31.81 -2.85 -19.41
N LEU A 149 32.24 -2.71 -18.15
CA LEU A 149 31.54 -3.23 -16.96
C LEU A 149 30.06 -2.80 -16.87
N TRP A 150 29.68 -1.71 -17.53
CA TRP A 150 28.29 -1.30 -17.64
C TRP A 150 27.40 -2.36 -18.31
N ARG A 151 27.94 -3.22 -19.18
CA ARG A 151 27.21 -4.31 -19.82
C ARG A 151 26.75 -5.38 -18.84
N MET A 152 27.51 -5.63 -17.77
CA MET A 152 27.08 -6.47 -16.64
C MET A 152 25.86 -5.88 -15.93
N ASN A 153 25.92 -4.58 -15.63
CA ASN A 153 24.77 -3.88 -15.04
C ASN A 153 23.54 -3.91 -15.97
N LEU A 154 23.76 -3.81 -17.28
CA LEU A 154 22.68 -3.85 -18.27
C LEU A 154 21.99 -5.22 -18.28
N ILE A 155 22.74 -6.33 -18.33
CA ILE A 155 22.14 -7.67 -18.39
C ILE A 155 21.33 -7.96 -17.12
N ASP A 156 21.87 -7.68 -15.94
CA ASP A 156 21.16 -7.85 -14.66
C ASP A 156 19.85 -7.06 -14.62
N MET A 157 19.87 -5.81 -15.09
CA MET A 157 18.67 -4.99 -15.14
C MET A 157 17.65 -5.50 -16.17
N LEU A 158 18.09 -6.04 -17.31
CA LEU A 158 17.20 -6.62 -18.32
C LEU A 158 16.52 -7.90 -17.81
N GLU A 159 17.26 -8.74 -17.08
CA GLU A 159 16.74 -9.94 -16.42
C GLU A 159 15.76 -9.59 -15.31
N GLY A 160 16.14 -8.67 -14.42
CA GLY A 160 15.27 -8.16 -13.37
C GLY A 160 13.99 -7.53 -13.94
N LEU A 161 14.09 -6.80 -15.05
CA LEU A 161 12.93 -6.25 -15.74
C LEU A 161 12.00 -7.35 -16.26
N TRP A 162 12.54 -8.40 -16.88
CA TRP A 162 11.75 -9.53 -17.39
C TRP A 162 11.02 -10.25 -16.25
N LEU A 163 11.71 -10.50 -15.13
CA LEU A 163 11.11 -11.10 -13.94
C LEU A 163 9.96 -10.26 -13.39
N LEU A 164 10.17 -8.95 -13.21
CA LEU A 164 9.15 -8.03 -12.69
C LEU A 164 7.94 -7.93 -13.63
N GLU A 165 8.15 -7.87 -14.95
CA GLU A 165 7.07 -7.85 -15.93
C GLU A 165 6.24 -9.15 -15.89
N GLY A 166 6.89 -10.31 -15.71
CA GLY A 166 6.23 -11.60 -15.53
C GLY A 166 5.43 -11.70 -14.21
N GLN A 167 5.99 -11.21 -13.11
CA GLN A 167 5.30 -11.13 -11.81
C GLN A 167 4.09 -10.20 -11.89
N LEU A 168 4.24 -9.01 -12.48
CA LEU A 168 3.14 -8.07 -12.67
C LEU A 168 2.00 -8.69 -13.48
N LYS A 169 2.31 -9.44 -14.54
CA LYS A 169 1.30 -10.15 -15.35
C LYS A 169 0.53 -11.18 -14.52
N ARG A 170 1.23 -12.03 -13.74
CA ARG A 170 0.59 -13.01 -12.85
C ARG A 170 -0.31 -12.35 -11.81
N THR A 171 0.19 -11.35 -11.10
CA THR A 171 -0.57 -10.64 -10.07
C THR A 171 -1.77 -9.91 -10.65
N THR A 172 -1.61 -9.28 -11.82
CA THR A 172 -2.74 -8.61 -12.50
C THR A 172 -3.81 -9.63 -12.88
N LYS A 173 -3.44 -10.78 -13.47
CA LYS A 173 -4.38 -11.85 -13.81
C LYS A 173 -5.14 -12.37 -12.59
N TYR A 174 -4.45 -12.60 -11.47
CA TYR A 174 -5.10 -13.01 -10.23
C TYR A 174 -6.12 -11.97 -9.75
N LEU A 175 -5.71 -10.70 -9.74
CA LEU A 175 -6.56 -9.61 -9.29
C LEU A 175 -7.76 -9.36 -10.22
N ASP A 176 -7.60 -9.52 -11.54
CA ASP A 176 -8.72 -9.47 -12.49
C ASP A 176 -9.74 -10.57 -12.16
N GLY A 177 -9.29 -11.83 -12.02
CA GLY A 177 -10.18 -12.95 -11.68
C GLY A 177 -10.80 -12.87 -10.27
N TYR A 178 -10.12 -12.22 -9.32
CA TYR A 178 -10.69 -11.95 -8.00
C TYR A 178 -11.78 -10.87 -8.09
N LEU A 179 -11.52 -9.79 -8.84
CA LEU A 179 -12.45 -8.67 -9.04
C LEU A 179 -13.74 -9.10 -9.74
N ASP A 180 -13.65 -9.98 -10.73
CA ASP A 180 -14.81 -10.48 -11.49
C ASP A 180 -15.86 -11.17 -10.60
N LYS A 181 -15.44 -11.68 -9.44
CA LYS A 181 -16.31 -12.34 -8.45
C LYS A 181 -16.90 -11.36 -7.43
N GLN A 182 -16.45 -10.10 -7.41
CA GLN A 182 -16.88 -9.13 -6.42
C GLN A 182 -18.21 -8.47 -6.80
N PRO A 183 -19.17 -8.37 -5.86
CA PRO A 183 -20.37 -7.59 -6.07
C PRO A 183 -20.05 -6.13 -6.42
N GLY A 184 -20.81 -5.56 -7.35
CA GLY A 184 -20.64 -4.16 -7.77
C GLY A 184 -19.47 -3.90 -8.73
N SER A 185 -18.63 -4.90 -9.06
CA SER A 185 -17.52 -4.73 -10.00
C SER A 185 -18.00 -4.25 -11.38
N ARG A 186 -18.99 -4.94 -11.97
CA ARG A 186 -19.60 -4.57 -13.26
C ARG A 186 -20.28 -3.20 -13.24
N LEU A 187 -20.96 -2.88 -12.14
CA LEU A 187 -21.65 -1.60 -11.99
C LEU A 187 -20.66 -0.43 -11.92
N LEU A 188 -19.57 -0.58 -11.18
CA LEU A 188 -18.54 0.46 -11.12
C LEU A 188 -17.83 0.62 -12.47
N MET A 189 -17.54 -0.49 -13.16
CA MET A 189 -16.89 -0.45 -14.47
C MET A 189 -17.80 0.05 -15.61
N SER A 190 -19.12 0.20 -15.39
CA SER A 190 -20.00 0.83 -16.38
C SER A 190 -19.87 2.36 -16.41
N ILE A 191 -19.24 2.95 -15.39
CA ILE A 191 -18.96 4.38 -15.33
C ILE A 191 -17.82 4.70 -16.32
N PRO A 192 -18.00 5.64 -17.26
CA PRO A 192 -16.95 6.03 -18.19
C PRO A 192 -15.64 6.41 -17.48
N GLY A 193 -14.52 5.81 -17.92
CA GLY A 193 -13.20 6.05 -17.35
C GLY A 193 -12.87 5.21 -16.10
N VAL A 194 -13.81 4.44 -15.56
CA VAL A 194 -13.58 3.56 -14.40
C VAL A 194 -13.18 2.17 -14.87
N GLY A 195 -11.88 1.89 -14.83
CA GLY A 195 -11.33 0.58 -15.16
C GLY A 195 -11.29 -0.41 -14.00
N PRO A 196 -10.79 -1.65 -14.23
CA PRO A 196 -10.75 -2.71 -13.23
C PRO A 196 -9.90 -2.33 -12.01
N ARG A 197 -8.76 -1.64 -12.21
CA ARG A 197 -7.87 -1.26 -11.10
C ARG A 197 -8.46 -0.19 -10.19
N THR A 198 -9.20 0.76 -10.77
CA THR A 198 -9.93 1.78 -10.02
C THR A 198 -11.08 1.15 -9.25
N THR A 199 -11.86 0.29 -9.92
CA THR A 199 -12.96 -0.48 -9.32
C THR A 199 -12.49 -1.31 -8.13
N GLU A 200 -11.41 -2.06 -8.32
CA GLU A 200 -10.79 -2.85 -7.26
C GLU A 200 -10.40 -2.00 -6.05
N ALA A 201 -9.73 -0.86 -6.28
CA ALA A 201 -9.37 0.03 -5.19
C ALA A 201 -10.61 0.57 -4.46
N VAL A 202 -11.65 0.97 -5.20
CA VAL A 202 -12.90 1.44 -4.60
C VAL A 202 -13.54 0.36 -3.74
N LEU A 203 -13.74 -0.85 -4.26
CA LEU A 203 -14.37 -1.95 -3.51
C LEU A 203 -13.54 -2.34 -2.29
N ALA A 204 -12.24 -2.59 -2.47
CA ALA A 204 -11.37 -3.04 -1.39
C ALA A 204 -11.26 -2.02 -0.27
N TYR A 205 -11.15 -0.72 -0.60
CA TYR A 205 -10.99 0.34 0.40
C TYR A 205 -12.32 0.81 0.97
N THR A 206 -13.44 0.66 0.26
CA THR A 206 -14.77 0.85 0.82
C THR A 206 -15.05 -0.21 1.86
N ASP A 207 -14.84 -1.49 1.51
CA ASP A 207 -15.22 -2.64 2.32
C ASP A 207 -16.71 -2.57 2.69
N ASP A 208 -17.05 -2.25 3.95
CA ASP A 208 -18.42 -1.95 4.36
C ASP A 208 -18.76 -0.46 4.16
N ILE A 209 -19.68 -0.16 3.24
CA ILE A 209 -20.14 1.21 2.98
C ILE A 209 -20.81 1.86 4.21
N ARG A 210 -21.41 1.06 5.11
CA ARG A 210 -22.12 1.56 6.30
C ARG A 210 -21.19 2.20 7.33
N ARG A 211 -19.86 2.03 7.18
CA ARG A 211 -18.87 2.71 8.02
C ARG A 211 -18.81 4.23 7.78
N PHE A 212 -19.46 4.71 6.74
CA PHE A 212 -19.56 6.13 6.42
C PHE A 212 -20.97 6.61 6.72
N GLY A 213 -21.09 7.55 7.67
CA GLY A 213 -22.40 8.08 8.05
C GLY A 213 -23.02 8.98 6.97
N ARG A 214 -22.20 9.57 6.09
CA ARG A 214 -22.65 10.48 5.02
C ARG A 214 -21.75 10.37 3.79
N SER A 215 -22.31 10.66 2.61
CA SER A 215 -21.58 10.68 1.33
C SER A 215 -20.35 11.57 1.34
N LYS A 216 -20.41 12.75 1.98
CA LYS A 216 -19.26 13.65 2.14
C LYS A 216 -18.09 12.98 2.86
N GLN A 217 -18.35 12.16 3.89
CA GLN A 217 -17.31 11.43 4.61
C GLN A 217 -16.65 10.37 3.72
N TYR A 218 -17.44 9.69 2.88
CA TYR A 218 -16.95 8.74 1.90
C TYR A 218 -16.07 9.41 0.83
N CYS A 219 -16.55 10.50 0.24
CA CYS A 219 -15.78 11.27 -0.75
C CYS A 219 -14.48 11.81 -0.15
N ALA A 220 -14.50 12.32 1.09
CA ALA A 220 -13.31 12.80 1.77
C ALA A 220 -12.29 11.68 2.02
N TYR A 221 -12.75 10.46 2.35
CA TYR A 221 -11.88 9.29 2.54
C TYR A 221 -11.12 8.90 1.26
N PHE A 222 -11.76 9.03 0.10
CA PHE A 222 -11.13 8.81 -1.20
C PHE A 222 -10.40 10.03 -1.76
N GLY A 223 -10.36 11.15 -1.03
CA GLY A 223 -9.71 12.39 -1.47
C GLY A 223 -10.44 13.09 -2.63
N LEU A 224 -11.73 12.79 -2.82
CA LEU A 224 -12.58 13.34 -3.88
C LEU A 224 -13.31 14.62 -3.46
N THR A 225 -13.05 15.11 -2.25
CA THR A 225 -13.58 16.40 -1.77
C THR A 225 -12.43 17.41 -1.74
N PRO A 226 -12.57 18.59 -2.35
CA PRO A 226 -11.57 19.64 -2.20
C PRO A 226 -11.38 19.97 -0.72
N ARG A 227 -10.12 20.14 -0.30
CA ARG A 227 -9.81 20.59 1.06
C ARG A 227 -10.18 22.07 1.14
N LEU A 228 -11.16 22.40 1.99
CA LEU A 228 -11.32 23.75 2.50
C LEU A 228 -10.33 23.91 3.66
N ASP A 229 -9.18 24.51 3.39
CA ASP A 229 -8.37 25.13 4.44
C ASP A 229 -9.04 26.47 4.78
N GLU A 230 -10.03 26.47 5.69
CA GLU A 230 -10.47 27.70 6.35
C GLU A 230 -9.49 28.03 7.48
N SER A 231 -8.26 28.37 7.13
CA SER A 231 -7.31 29.03 8.01
C SER A 231 -7.14 30.49 7.57
N GLY A 232 -8.10 31.33 7.96
CA GLY A 232 -7.96 32.79 7.98
C GLY A 232 -8.28 33.54 6.67
N SER A 233 -9.42 34.25 6.69
CA SER A 233 -9.64 35.53 6.00
C SER A 233 -9.04 35.72 4.60
N SER A 234 -9.48 34.95 3.61
CA SER A 234 -9.81 35.45 2.26
C SER A 234 -10.37 34.30 1.42
N ARG A 235 -11.48 34.57 0.73
CA ARG A 235 -12.02 33.70 -0.32
C ARG A 235 -11.36 34.09 -1.63
N SER A 236 -10.72 33.12 -2.29
CA SER A 236 -10.49 33.13 -3.74
C SER A 236 -10.57 31.71 -4.30
#